data_AF-A0A510KUF1-F1
#
_entry.id   AF-A0A510KUF1-F1
#
_cell.length_a   1.000
_cell.length_b   1.000
_cell.length_c   1.000
_cell.angle_alpha   90.00
_cell.angle_beta   90.00
_cell.angle_gamma   90.00
#
_symmetry.space_group_name_H-M   'P 1'
#
loop_
_entity.id
_entity.type
_entity.pdbx_description
1 polymer ?
#
loop_
_entity_poly.entity_id
_entity_poly.type
_entity_poly.pdbx_seq_one_letter_code
_entity_poly.pdbx_strand_id
1 'polypeptide(L)'
;MGVDACYTNHMKADQNNIENLKILLTVAGCNYFMAIPAGDDIMLNYQTSSYHDDATLRDLCNRRPIKPFEKWLEKMGIMKDGKLTDRAGDASIFLK
;
A
#
# COMPACT_ATOMS: atom_id res chain seq x y z
N MET A 1 -11.87 -9.84 -5.72
CA MET A 1 -12.59 -8.60 -5.37
C MET A 1 -11.66 -7.76 -4.51
N GLY A 2 -11.59 -6.44 -4.71
CA GLY A 2 -10.80 -5.55 -3.86
C GLY A 2 -11.68 -4.56 -3.10
N VAL A 3 -11.05 -3.75 -2.25
CA VAL A 3 -11.73 -2.82 -1.34
C VAL A 3 -10.91 -1.54 -1.21
N ASP A 4 -11.54 -0.37 -1.35
CA ASP A 4 -10.98 0.87 -0.81
C ASP A 4 -11.35 0.96 0.67
N ALA A 5 -10.36 0.87 1.55
CA ALA A 5 -10.55 0.94 2.99
C ALA A 5 -10.34 2.39 3.41
N CYS A 6 -11.43 3.08 3.74
CA CYS A 6 -11.41 4.52 3.91
C CYS A 6 -12.36 5.03 5.00
N TYR A 7 -12.12 6.23 5.49
CA TYR A 7 -13.02 6.96 6.38
C TYR A 7 -13.05 8.45 6.06
N THR A 8 -13.99 9.16 6.67
CA THR A 8 -14.10 10.63 6.59
C THR A 8 -14.09 11.22 8.00
N ASN A 9 -13.59 12.44 8.14
CA ASN A 9 -13.35 13.09 9.43
C ASN A 9 -14.60 13.31 10.31
N HIS A 10 -15.82 13.22 9.76
CA HIS A 10 -17.06 13.35 10.52
C HIS A 10 -17.55 12.02 11.12
N MET A 11 -16.92 10.91 10.77
CA MET A 11 -17.15 9.61 11.38
C MET A 11 -16.18 9.41 12.55
N LYS A 12 -16.60 8.64 13.56
CA LYS A 12 -15.72 8.21 14.65
C LYS A 12 -14.83 7.06 14.18
N ALA A 13 -13.92 7.37 13.28
CA ALA A 13 -12.94 6.46 12.71
C ALA A 13 -11.59 7.16 12.54
N ASP A 14 -10.52 6.39 12.53
CA ASP A 14 -9.16 6.84 12.33
C ASP A 14 -8.38 5.87 11.43
N GLN A 15 -7.10 6.16 11.18
CA GLN A 15 -6.25 5.33 10.35
C GLN A 15 -6.10 3.89 10.89
N ASN A 16 -6.15 3.70 12.21
CA ASN A 16 -6.07 2.37 12.81
C ASN A 16 -7.28 1.52 12.37
N ASN A 17 -8.46 2.12 12.17
CA ASN A 17 -9.61 1.38 11.64
C ASN A 17 -9.38 0.90 10.20
N ILE A 18 -8.75 1.71 9.35
CA ILE A 18 -8.34 1.29 8.00
C ILE A 18 -7.34 0.14 8.07
N GLU A 19 -6.26 0.29 8.84
CA GLU A 19 -5.20 -0.71 8.96
C GLU A 19 -5.73 -2.05 9.52
N ASN A 20 -6.59 -1.99 10.55
CA ASN A 20 -7.28 -3.16 11.10
C ASN A 20 -8.13 -3.87 10.04
N LEU A 21 -8.90 -3.14 9.24
CA LEU A 21 -9.70 -3.74 8.16
C LEU A 21 -8.79 -4.36 7.09
N LYS A 22 -7.71 -3.68 6.71
CA LYS A 22 -6.80 -4.15 5.67
C LYS A 22 -6.08 -5.42 6.07
N ILE A 23 -5.62 -5.57 7.31
CA ILE A 23 -4.97 -6.82 7.73
C ILE A 23 -5.95 -8.00 7.69
N LEU A 24 -7.19 -7.80 8.16
CA LEU A 24 -8.25 -8.82 8.11
C LEU A 24 -8.53 -9.25 6.66
N LEU A 25 -8.68 -8.27 5.76
CA LEU A 25 -8.95 -8.53 4.35
C LEU A 25 -7.76 -9.16 3.60
N THR A 26 -6.53 -8.78 3.94
CA THR A 26 -5.31 -9.39 3.36
C THR A 26 -5.23 -10.88 3.70
N VAL A 27 -5.52 -11.22 4.96
CA VAL A 27 -5.57 -12.63 5.41
C VAL A 27 -6.72 -13.38 4.73
N ALA A 28 -7.87 -12.73 4.54
CA ALA A 28 -9.01 -13.29 3.82
C ALA A 28 -8.80 -13.45 2.29
N GLY A 29 -7.66 -12.99 1.74
CA GLY A 29 -7.34 -13.14 0.32
C GLY A 29 -7.86 -12.00 -0.57
N CYS A 30 -8.12 -10.81 -0.01
CA CYS A 30 -8.32 -9.60 -0.80
C CYS A 30 -7.06 -9.32 -1.63
N ASN A 31 -7.23 -9.08 -2.94
CA ASN A 31 -6.11 -8.99 -3.88
C ASN A 31 -5.57 -7.57 -4.06
N TYR A 32 -6.37 -6.53 -3.77
CA TYR A 32 -5.93 -5.15 -3.92
C TYR A 32 -6.66 -4.21 -2.95
N PHE A 33 -5.95 -3.16 -2.58
CA PHE A 33 -6.45 -1.96 -1.91
C PHE A 33 -6.06 -0.74 -2.76
N MET A 34 -6.66 0.41 -2.47
CA MET A 34 -6.21 1.70 -2.99
C MET A 34 -5.26 2.34 -1.99
N ALA A 35 -4.21 3.00 -2.48
CA ALA A 35 -3.25 3.69 -1.63
C ALA A 35 -2.84 5.05 -2.21
N ILE A 36 -2.65 6.03 -1.33
CA ILE A 36 -2.35 7.44 -1.63
C ILE A 36 -1.18 7.90 -0.72
N PRO A 37 -0.42 8.97 -1.04
CA PRO A 37 0.65 9.44 -0.17
C PRO A 37 0.11 9.74 1.24
N ALA A 38 0.67 9.07 2.25
CA ALA A 38 0.23 9.14 3.65
C ALA A 38 -1.25 8.83 3.91
N GLY A 39 -1.98 8.27 2.93
CA GLY A 39 -3.42 8.00 3.05
C GLY A 39 -4.31 9.24 3.00
N ASP A 40 -3.77 10.43 2.73
CA ASP A 40 -4.51 11.70 2.73
C ASP A 40 -4.89 12.12 1.31
N ASP A 41 -6.18 12.01 0.97
CA ASP A 41 -6.69 12.53 -0.30
C ASP A 41 -7.24 13.95 -0.12
N ILE A 42 -6.37 14.92 -0.42
CA ILE A 42 -6.65 16.36 -0.29
C ILE A 42 -7.72 16.88 -1.27
N MET A 43 -8.07 16.10 -2.30
CA MET A 43 -9.07 16.50 -3.29
C MET A 43 -10.44 15.93 -2.95
N LEU A 44 -10.49 14.71 -2.41
CA LEU A 44 -11.73 14.01 -2.06
C LEU A 44 -12.11 14.17 -0.58
N ASN A 45 -11.27 14.80 0.23
CA ASN A 45 -11.51 15.09 1.65
C ASN A 45 -11.85 13.85 2.48
N TYR A 46 -11.14 12.76 2.22
CA TYR A 46 -11.25 11.50 2.94
C TYR A 46 -9.87 10.89 3.14
N GLN A 47 -9.77 9.97 4.09
CA GLN A 47 -8.57 9.21 4.34
C GLN A 47 -8.74 7.80 3.82
N THR A 48 -7.71 7.32 3.12
CA THR A 48 -7.59 5.95 2.63
C THR A 48 -6.25 5.38 3.14
N SER A 49 -5.80 4.28 2.54
CA SER A 49 -4.57 3.64 2.94
C SER A 49 -3.33 4.29 2.34
N SER A 50 -2.19 4.11 3.00
CA SER A 50 -0.93 4.68 2.56
C SER A 50 -0.12 3.70 1.69
N TYR A 51 0.82 4.22 0.89
CA TYR A 51 1.78 3.37 0.15
C TYR A 51 2.57 2.43 1.08
N HIS A 52 2.85 2.87 2.30
CA HIS A 52 3.62 2.11 3.29
C HIS A 52 2.81 0.95 3.84
N ASP A 53 1.50 1.13 4.00
CA ASP A 53 0.59 0.09 4.51
C ASP A 53 0.61 -1.12 3.58
N ASP A 54 0.53 -0.90 2.26
CA ASP A 54 0.53 -1.97 1.26
C ASP A 54 1.84 -2.74 1.22
N ALA A 55 2.98 -2.04 1.33
CA ALA A 55 4.28 -2.67 1.43
C ALA A 55 4.40 -3.50 2.72
N THR A 56 3.90 -2.96 3.83
CA THR A 56 3.92 -3.61 5.15
C THR A 56 3.06 -4.87 5.15
N LEU A 57 1.85 -4.81 4.60
CA LEU A 57 0.95 -5.97 4.49
C LEU A 57 1.52 -7.07 3.60
N ARG A 58 2.23 -6.70 2.52
CA ARG A 58 2.93 -7.67 1.68
C ARG A 58 4.02 -8.41 2.45
N ASP A 59 4.84 -7.70 3.22
CA ASP A 59 5.89 -8.33 4.02
C ASP A 59 5.30 -9.20 5.15
N LEU A 60 4.33 -8.66 5.91
CA LEU A 60 3.67 -9.36 7.02
C LEU A 60 2.94 -10.63 6.58
N CYS A 61 2.25 -10.59 5.44
CA CYS A 61 1.43 -11.70 4.96
C CYS A 61 2.10 -12.53 3.86
N ASN A 62 3.41 -12.34 3.62
CA ASN A 62 4.17 -13.00 2.56
C ASN A 62 3.46 -12.94 1.20
N ARG A 63 2.94 -11.77 0.84
CA ARG A 63 2.29 -11.51 -0.45
C ARG A 63 3.26 -10.81 -1.38
N ARG A 64 3.09 -11.04 -2.68
CA ARG A 64 3.90 -10.43 -3.74
C ARG A 64 3.02 -9.56 -4.64
N PRO A 65 3.57 -8.52 -5.28
CA PRO A 65 2.93 -7.89 -6.42
C PRO A 65 2.73 -8.90 -7.57
N ILE A 66 2.00 -8.51 -8.61
CA ILE A 66 1.89 -9.36 -9.80
C ILE A 66 3.29 -9.60 -10.42
N LYS A 67 3.50 -10.82 -10.92
CA LYS A 67 4.81 -11.29 -11.40
C LYS A 67 5.52 -10.33 -12.39
N PRO A 68 4.84 -9.72 -13.39
CA PRO A 68 5.50 -8.75 -14.28
C PRO A 68 5.97 -7.48 -13.55
N PHE A 69 5.20 -7.03 -12.55
CA PHE A 69 5.50 -5.82 -11.79
C PHE A 69 6.62 -6.06 -10.78
N GLU A 70 6.62 -7.21 -10.10
CA GLU A 70 7.71 -7.61 -9.21
C GLU A 70 9.06 -7.65 -9.95
N LYS A 71 9.10 -8.28 -11.13
CA LYS A 71 10.31 -8.27 -11.98
C LYS A 71 10.77 -6.87 -12.38
N TRP A 72 9.82 -5.98 -12.65
CA TRP A 72 10.15 -4.59 -12.96
C TRP A 72 10.71 -3.86 -11.73
N LEU A 73 10.10 -4.04 -10.55
CA LEU A 73 10.58 -3.46 -9.31
C LEU A 73 12.00 -3.94 -8.97
N GLU A 74 12.29 -5.21 -9.19
CA GLU A 74 13.64 -5.79 -9.05
C GLU A 74 14.63 -5.17 -10.04
N LYS A 75 14.25 -5.04 -11.32
CA LYS A 75 15.08 -4.37 -12.34
C LYS A 75 15.37 -2.90 -11.98
N MET A 76 14.40 -2.21 -11.39
CA MET A 76 14.56 -0.83 -10.93
C MET A 76 15.36 -0.72 -9.62
N GLY A 77 15.61 -1.85 -8.94
CA GLY A 77 16.26 -1.90 -7.65
C GLY A 77 15.40 -1.36 -6.50
N ILE A 78 14.08 -1.28 -6.67
CA ILE A 78 13.11 -0.83 -5.65
C ILE A 78 12.74 -1.98 -4.70
N MET A 79 12.74 -3.21 -5.21
CA MET A 79 12.42 -4.42 -4.46
C MET A 79 13.50 -5.47 -4.69
N LYS A 80 13.74 -6.32 -3.70
CA LYS A 80 14.57 -7.52 -3.82
C LYS A 80 13.95 -8.63 -2.99
N ASP A 81 13.73 -9.79 -3.61
CA ASP A 81 13.16 -10.96 -2.94
C ASP A 81 11.83 -10.65 -2.21
N GLY A 82 11.03 -9.73 -2.78
CA GLY A 82 9.72 -9.33 -2.25
C GLY A 82 9.75 -8.25 -1.16
N LYS A 83 10.94 -7.84 -0.72
CA LYS A 83 11.12 -6.77 0.27
C LYS A 83 11.60 -5.49 -0.40
N LEU A 84 11.19 -4.35 0.13
CA LEU A 84 11.68 -3.05 -0.32
C LEU A 84 13.17 -2.89 -0.01
N THR A 85 13.89 -2.17 -0.89
CA THR A 85 15.30 -1.80 -0.71
C THR A 85 15.42 -0.36 -0.18
N ASP A 86 16.66 0.09 0.06
CA ASP A 86 16.95 1.49 0.43
C ASP A 86 16.55 2.51 -0.64
N ARG A 87 16.28 2.08 -1.88
CA ARG A 87 15.79 2.97 -2.97
C ARG A 87 14.27 3.14 -2.95
N ALA A 88 13.55 2.34 -2.17
CA ALA A 88 12.10 2.44 -2.11
C ALA A 88 11.68 3.74 -1.43
N GLY A 89 10.67 4.42 -1.99
CA GLY A 89 10.20 5.72 -1.50
C GLY A 89 10.99 6.92 -2.01
N ASP A 90 12.18 6.72 -2.61
CA ASP A 90 12.93 7.79 -3.25
C ASP A 90 12.51 7.95 -4.73
N ALA A 91 11.68 8.97 -5.00
CA ALA A 91 11.22 9.26 -6.36
C ALA A 91 12.32 9.85 -7.27
N SER A 92 13.48 10.23 -6.74
CA SER A 92 14.59 10.79 -7.55
C SER A 92 15.11 9.81 -8.61
N ILE A 93 14.84 8.51 -8.43
CA ILE A 93 15.19 7.45 -9.40
C ILE A 93 14.56 7.64 -10.78
N PHE A 94 13.51 8.46 -10.88
CA PHE A 94 12.79 8.77 -12.13
C PHE A 94 13.20 10.11 -12.76
N LEU A 95 14.04 10.90 -12.11
CA LEU A 95 14.43 12.25 -12.58
C LEU A 95 15.67 12.25 -13.51
N LYS A 96 16.10 11.07 -13.98
CA LYS A 96 17.23 10.92 -14.90
C LYS A 96 16.76 10.80 -16.34
#